data_AF-A0A0R1JRZ2-F1
#
_entry.id   AF-A0A0R1JRZ2-F1
#
_cell.length_a   1.000
_cell.length_b   1.000
_cell.length_c   1.000
_cell.angle_alpha   90.00
_cell.angle_beta   90.00
_cell.angle_gamma   90.00
#
_symmetry.space_group_name_H-M   'P 1'
#
loop_
_entity.id
_entity.type
_entity.pdbx_description
1 polymer ?
#
loop_
_entity_poly.entity_id
_entity_poly.type
_entity_poly.pdbx_seq_one_letter_code
_entity_poly.pdbx_strand_id
1 'polypeptide(L)'
;MDGYALRHGLTTSCGCARREASAARMRRLNSQGAQDGQPTNVKGLTVPRRNNQTGVVGVSYQPGSGRWLARMQLHGKVVLNATFPSFPAAVLARKQAEKQFLAGVVPTTRNPSEQIRAGLLKPPFGDAAAIVARIRLAYELMEEHQLSSDSLTSSKMNY
;
A
#
# COMPACT_ATOMS: atom_id res chain seq x y z
N MET A 1 27.72 15.02 6.58
CA MET A 1 26.42 15.66 6.86
C MET A 1 26.74 17.02 7.41
N ASP A 2 26.33 18.09 6.72
CA ASP A 2 26.75 19.44 7.05
C ASP A 2 25.92 20.01 8.20
N GLY A 3 26.59 20.35 9.30
CA GLY A 3 25.92 20.89 10.50
C GLY A 3 25.19 22.22 10.27
N TYR A 4 25.57 22.95 9.21
CA TYR A 4 24.94 24.20 8.80
C TYR A 4 23.45 24.02 8.48
N ALA A 5 23.10 23.01 7.69
CA ALA A 5 21.73 22.76 7.26
C ALA A 5 20.78 22.36 8.41
N LEU A 6 21.31 21.74 9.47
CA LEU A 6 20.54 21.37 10.67
C LEU A 6 20.24 22.58 11.55
N ARG A 7 21.21 23.49 11.72
CA ARG A 7 21.03 24.69 12.56
C ARG A 7 20.12 25.74 11.91
N HIS A 8 20.11 25.79 10.58
CA HIS A 8 19.32 26.77 9.81
C HIS A 8 18.00 26.18 9.29
N GLY A 9 17.59 25.00 9.77
CA GLY A 9 16.29 24.39 9.46
C GLY A 9 16.12 23.86 8.03
N LEU A 10 17.17 23.88 7.20
CA LEU A 10 17.16 23.33 5.84
C LEU A 10 17.06 21.80 5.82
N THR A 11 17.45 21.14 6.90
CA THR A 11 17.33 19.69 7.06
C THR A 11 16.82 19.38 8.46
N THR A 12 15.80 18.54 8.56
CA THR A 12 15.11 18.22 9.83
C THR A 12 15.82 17.18 10.68
N SER A 13 16.72 16.37 10.10
CA SER A 13 17.49 15.38 10.86
C SER A 13 18.81 15.02 10.18
N CYS A 14 19.83 14.71 11.00
CA CYS A 14 21.15 14.27 10.52
C CYS A 14 21.14 12.87 9.86
N GLY A 15 19.99 12.18 9.85
CA GLY A 15 19.82 10.85 9.28
C GLY A 15 20.46 9.70 10.07
N CYS A 16 21.29 9.98 11.08
CA CYS A 16 21.98 8.96 11.89
C CYS A 16 20.97 8.06 12.63
N ALA A 17 19.99 8.65 13.32
CA ALA A 17 18.95 7.88 14.01
C ALA A 17 18.15 6.98 13.05
N ARG A 18 17.83 7.47 11.83
CA ARG A 18 17.15 6.66 10.80
C ARG A 18 18.03 5.52 10.31
N ARG A 19 19.32 5.75 10.14
CA ARG A 19 20.30 4.74 9.71
C ARG A 19 20.46 3.64 10.76
N GLU A 20 20.58 4.01 12.03
CA GLU A 20 20.68 3.07 13.15
C GLU A 20 19.41 2.25 13.33
N ALA A 21 18.24 2.89 13.30
CA ALA A 21 16.95 2.20 13.38
C ALA A 21 16.76 1.21 12.21
N SER A 22 17.14 1.61 11.00
CA SER A 22 17.12 0.73 9.82
C SER A 22 18.08 -0.45 10.00
N ALA A 23 19.31 -0.21 10.43
CA ALA A 23 20.30 -1.26 10.67
C ALA A 23 19.83 -2.24 11.76
N ALA A 24 19.29 -1.74 12.87
CA ALA A 24 18.73 -2.58 13.94
C ALA A 24 17.55 -3.42 13.43
N ARG A 25 16.66 -2.83 12.62
CA ARG A 25 15.54 -3.56 11.99
C ARG A 25 16.05 -4.66 11.05
N MET A 26 17.03 -4.36 10.19
CA MET A 26 17.62 -5.34 9.27
C MET A 26 18.29 -6.49 10.01
N ARG A 27 19.02 -6.21 11.11
CA ARG A 27 19.60 -7.26 11.96
C ARG A 27 18.53 -8.17 12.56
N ARG A 28 17.44 -7.60 13.09
CA ARG A 28 16.30 -8.37 13.62
C ARG A 28 15.64 -9.25 12.55
N LEU A 29 15.42 -8.71 11.35
CA LEU A 29 14.84 -9.46 10.24
C LEU A 29 15.76 -10.59 9.78
N ASN A 30 17.06 -10.35 9.69
CA ASN A 30 18.04 -11.37 9.31
C ASN A 30 18.16 -12.48 10.38
N SER A 31 18.09 -12.13 11.66
CA SER A 31 18.19 -13.12 12.75
C SER A 31 16.91 -13.93 12.96
N GLN A 32 15.75 -13.41 12.57
CA GLN A 32 14.45 -14.08 12.73
C GLN A 32 14.09 -15.03 11.58
N GLY A 33 14.94 -15.12 10.54
CA GLY A 33 14.64 -15.90 9.34
C GLY A 33 13.44 -15.34 8.56
N ALA A 34 13.23 -15.81 7.33
CA ALA A 34 11.99 -15.54 6.61
C ALA A 34 10.84 -16.28 7.31
N GLN A 35 10.18 -15.61 8.27
CA GLN A 35 9.02 -16.18 8.95
C GLN A 35 7.91 -16.49 7.93
N ASP A 36 7.41 -17.73 7.97
CA ASP A 36 6.23 -18.14 7.20
C ASP A 36 5.05 -17.23 7.63
N GLY A 37 4.48 -16.47 6.67
CA GLY A 37 3.36 -15.55 6.92
C GLY A 37 3.67 -14.05 6.83
N GLN A 38 4.92 -13.64 6.55
CA GLN A 38 5.20 -12.23 6.26
C GLN A 38 4.44 -11.76 4.99
N PRO A 39 3.79 -10.59 5.01
CA PRO A 39 3.03 -10.10 3.85
C PRO A 39 3.97 -9.91 2.66
N THR A 40 3.73 -10.68 1.59
CA THR A 40 4.48 -10.58 0.35
C THR A 40 4.27 -9.18 -0.24
N ASN A 41 5.36 -8.50 -0.61
CA ASN A 41 5.27 -7.24 -1.34
C ASN A 41 4.84 -7.51 -2.79
N VAL A 42 3.55 -7.73 -2.98
CA VAL A 42 2.91 -7.99 -4.28
C VAL A 42 3.25 -6.93 -5.33
N LYS A 43 3.34 -5.65 -4.92
CA LYS A 43 3.71 -4.56 -5.83
C LYS A 43 5.11 -4.76 -6.40
N GLY A 44 6.05 -5.23 -5.59
CA GLY A 44 7.41 -5.55 -6.04
C GLY A 44 7.50 -6.79 -6.94
N LEU A 45 6.47 -7.64 -6.95
CA LEU A 45 6.39 -8.83 -7.81
C LEU A 45 5.69 -8.54 -9.14
N THR A 46 4.72 -7.63 -9.16
CA THR A 46 3.85 -7.35 -10.32
C THR A 46 4.23 -6.09 -11.07
N VAL A 47 4.69 -5.04 -10.38
CA VAL A 47 4.93 -3.72 -11.00
C VAL A 47 6.42 -3.51 -11.28
N PRO A 48 6.82 -3.24 -12.53
CA PRO A 48 8.21 -2.92 -12.85
C PRO A 48 8.64 -1.62 -12.20
N ARG A 49 9.88 -1.60 -11.71
CA ARG A 49 10.51 -0.37 -11.22
C ARG A 49 10.92 0.51 -12.40
N ARG A 50 11.07 1.82 -12.16
CA ARG A 50 11.52 2.79 -13.18
C ARG A 50 12.87 2.41 -13.84
N ASN A 51 13.75 1.75 -13.11
CA ASN A 51 15.05 1.30 -13.60
C ASN A 51 15.02 -0.06 -14.31
N ASN A 52 13.84 -0.65 -14.50
CA ASN A 52 13.69 -1.88 -15.26
C ASN A 52 13.76 -1.57 -16.76
N GLN A 53 14.76 -2.13 -17.45
CA GLN A 53 14.98 -1.93 -18.88
C GLN A 53 14.12 -2.87 -19.74
N THR A 54 13.68 -4.01 -19.21
CA THR A 54 12.96 -5.05 -19.98
C THR A 54 11.45 -4.91 -19.91
N GLY A 55 10.94 -4.07 -18.99
CA GLY A 55 9.51 -3.88 -18.74
C GLY A 55 8.84 -5.04 -17.98
N VAL A 56 9.51 -6.19 -17.81
CA VAL A 56 8.96 -7.36 -17.13
C VAL A 56 9.67 -7.56 -15.79
N VAL A 57 8.90 -7.68 -14.70
CA VAL A 57 9.47 -7.85 -13.36
C VAL A 57 10.19 -9.18 -13.25
N GLY A 58 11.44 -9.14 -12.76
CA GLY A 58 12.21 -10.37 -12.50
C GLY A 58 12.75 -11.05 -13.77
N VAL A 59 12.70 -10.39 -14.93
CA VAL A 59 13.35 -10.86 -16.17
C VAL A 59 14.48 -9.91 -16.54
N SER A 60 15.70 -10.43 -16.63
CA SER A 60 16.91 -9.65 -16.92
C SER A 60 17.81 -10.37 -17.91
N TYR A 61 18.44 -9.62 -18.82
CA TYR A 61 19.45 -10.15 -19.73
C TYR A 61 20.81 -10.25 -19.03
N GLN A 62 21.51 -11.38 -19.23
CA GLN A 62 22.87 -11.58 -18.75
C GLN A 62 23.85 -11.48 -19.93
N PRO A 63 24.60 -10.36 -20.06
CA PRO A 63 25.47 -10.15 -21.21
C PRO A 63 26.62 -11.16 -21.28
N GLY A 64 27.14 -11.63 -20.13
CA GLY A 64 28.25 -12.59 -20.11
C GLY A 64 27.89 -13.99 -20.58
N SER A 65 26.63 -14.41 -20.44
CA SER A 65 26.15 -15.73 -20.88
C SER A 65 25.30 -15.67 -22.15
N GLY A 66 24.87 -14.48 -22.56
CA GLY A 66 23.92 -14.29 -23.65
C GLY A 66 22.52 -14.86 -23.35
N ARG A 67 22.19 -15.10 -22.08
CA ARG A 67 20.93 -15.74 -21.66
C ARG A 67 20.01 -14.79 -20.92
N TRP A 68 18.73 -15.11 -20.92
CA TRP A 68 17.68 -14.41 -20.20
C TRP A 68 17.41 -15.10 -18.86
N LEU A 69 17.66 -14.41 -17.76
CA LEU A 69 17.35 -14.90 -16.41
C LEU A 69 15.91 -14.52 -16.05
N ALA A 70 15.12 -15.51 -15.62
CA ALA A 70 13.83 -15.28 -14.96
C ALA A 70 13.93 -15.68 -13.49
N ARG A 71 13.59 -14.75 -12.59
CA ARG A 71 13.64 -14.94 -11.16
C ARG A 71 12.34 -14.48 -10.48
N MET A 72 11.86 -15.27 -9.53
CA MET A 72 10.76 -14.91 -8.64
C MET A 72 11.06 -15.37 -7.21
N GLN A 73 10.71 -14.53 -6.25
CA GLN A 73 10.78 -14.85 -4.83
C GLN A 73 9.43 -14.56 -4.17
N LEU A 74 8.98 -15.48 -3.34
CA LEU A 74 7.75 -15.39 -2.56
C LEU A 74 8.08 -15.70 -1.09
N HIS A 75 7.65 -14.86 -0.14
CA HIS A 75 7.95 -15.03 1.29
C HIS A 75 9.44 -15.31 1.61
N GLY A 76 10.36 -14.66 0.88
CA GLY A 76 11.81 -14.87 1.06
C GLY A 76 12.36 -16.17 0.45
N LYS A 77 11.50 -17.05 -0.07
CA LYS A 77 11.89 -18.30 -0.76
C LYS A 77 11.97 -18.06 -2.26
N VAL A 78 13.00 -18.61 -2.91
CA VAL A 78 13.17 -18.53 -4.37
C VAL A 78 12.28 -19.61 -5.00
N VAL A 79 11.29 -19.19 -5.79
CA VAL A 79 10.33 -20.11 -6.44
C VAL A 79 10.59 -20.28 -7.93
N LEU A 80 11.26 -19.31 -8.56
CA LEU A 80 11.73 -19.40 -9.94
C LEU A 80 13.16 -18.86 -10.00
N ASN A 81 14.08 -19.63 -10.58
CA ASN A 81 15.46 -19.22 -10.86
C ASN A 81 16.00 -20.01 -12.05
N ALA A 82 15.63 -19.61 -13.26
CA ALA A 82 15.96 -20.33 -14.48
C ALA A 82 16.49 -19.39 -15.57
N THR A 83 17.36 -19.90 -16.45
CA THR A 83 17.91 -19.15 -17.58
C THR A 83 17.44 -19.72 -18.91
N PHE A 84 17.06 -18.83 -19.81
CA PHE A 84 16.47 -19.15 -21.11
C PHE A 84 17.31 -18.57 -22.24
N PRO A 85 17.33 -19.22 -23.42
CA PRO A 85 18.02 -18.69 -24.59
C PRO A 85 17.28 -17.48 -25.20
N SER A 86 15.96 -17.36 -25.00
CA SER A 86 15.15 -16.31 -25.60
C SER A 86 14.34 -15.52 -24.57
N PHE A 87 14.12 -14.23 -24.84
CA PHE A 87 13.30 -13.35 -24.01
C PHE A 87 11.86 -13.85 -23.84
N PRO A 88 11.15 -14.26 -24.92
CA PRO A 88 9.76 -14.73 -24.78
C PRO A 88 9.65 -15.95 -23.87
N ALA A 89 10.61 -16.88 -23.93
CA ALA A 89 10.62 -18.05 -23.06
C ALA A 89 10.77 -17.66 -21.58
N ALA A 90 11.64 -16.71 -21.26
CA ALA A 90 11.80 -16.20 -19.90
C ALA A 90 10.53 -15.50 -19.39
N VAL A 91 9.85 -14.73 -20.24
CA VAL A 91 8.58 -14.06 -19.89
C VAL A 91 7.46 -15.07 -19.67
N LEU A 92 7.37 -16.12 -20.49
CA LEU A 92 6.39 -17.19 -20.31
C LEU A 92 6.60 -17.92 -18.98
N ALA A 93 7.84 -18.32 -18.67
CA ALA A 93 8.18 -18.95 -17.41
C ALA A 93 7.83 -18.04 -16.20
N ARG A 94 8.08 -16.73 -16.33
CA ARG A 94 7.72 -15.73 -15.31
C ARG A 94 6.20 -15.69 -15.08
N LYS A 95 5.40 -15.59 -16.14
CA LYS A 95 3.93 -15.54 -16.08
C LYS A 95 3.33 -16.84 -15.54
N GLN A 96 3.92 -17.98 -15.89
CA GLN A 96 3.51 -19.28 -15.34
C GLN A 96 3.73 -19.35 -13.83
N ALA A 97 4.91 -18.92 -13.35
CA ALA A 97 5.18 -18.83 -11.93
C ALA A 97 4.22 -17.86 -11.22
N GLU A 98 3.90 -16.72 -11.84
CA GLU A 98 2.88 -15.80 -11.29
C GLU A 98 1.52 -16.49 -11.16
N LYS A 99 1.05 -17.18 -12.20
CA LYS A 99 -0.24 -17.89 -12.16
C LYS A 99 -0.27 -18.98 -11.08
N GLN A 100 0.82 -19.72 -10.89
CA GLN A 100 0.89 -20.81 -9.91
C GLN A 100 0.94 -20.30 -8.47
N PHE A 101 1.71 -19.25 -8.21
CA PHE A 101 2.06 -18.84 -6.84
C PHE A 101 1.32 -17.58 -6.36
N LEU A 102 0.76 -16.75 -7.25
CA LEU A 102 -0.04 -15.57 -6.87
C LEU A 102 -1.54 -15.84 -6.85
N ALA A 103 -2.03 -16.96 -7.41
CA ALA A 103 -3.47 -17.26 -7.48
C ALA A 103 -4.18 -17.32 -6.11
N GLY A 104 -3.44 -17.52 -5.02
CA GLY A 104 -3.97 -17.51 -3.64
C GLY A 104 -3.49 -16.34 -2.79
N VAL A 105 -2.71 -15.40 -3.33
CA VAL A 105 -2.10 -14.31 -2.56
C VAL A 105 -2.96 -13.06 -2.69
N VAL A 106 -3.74 -12.76 -1.66
CA VAL A 106 -4.45 -11.47 -1.56
C VAL A 106 -3.40 -10.36 -1.45
N PRO A 107 -3.46 -9.30 -2.27
CA PRO A 107 -2.54 -8.18 -2.15
C PRO A 107 -2.73 -7.53 -0.77
N THR A 108 -1.75 -7.70 0.12
CA THR A 108 -1.72 -6.95 1.38
C THR A 108 -1.32 -5.51 1.05
N THR A 109 -2.30 -4.69 0.64
CA THR A 109 -2.11 -3.25 0.54
C THR A 109 -1.68 -2.77 1.93
N ARG A 110 -0.49 -2.21 2.08
CA ARG A 110 -0.03 -1.68 3.39
C ARG A 110 -0.69 -0.34 3.73
N ASN A 111 -1.43 0.23 2.80
CA ASN A 111 -2.11 1.50 2.96
C ASN A 111 -3.48 1.28 3.60
N PRO A 112 -3.74 1.78 4.82
CA PRO A 112 -5.03 1.61 5.50
C PRO A 112 -6.21 2.08 4.65
N SER A 113 -6.06 3.13 3.84
CA SER A 113 -7.14 3.63 2.98
C SER A 113 -7.50 2.68 1.84
N GLU A 114 -6.51 1.98 1.26
CA GLU A 114 -6.76 0.94 0.26
C GLU A 114 -7.38 -0.30 0.89
N GLN A 115 -7.00 -0.65 2.12
CA GLN A 115 -7.62 -1.75 2.86
C GLN A 115 -9.09 -1.45 3.20
N ILE A 116 -9.40 -0.22 3.60
CA ILE A 116 -10.78 0.24 3.85
C ILE A 116 -11.59 0.20 2.54
N ARG A 117 -11.04 0.69 1.42
CA ARG A 117 -11.71 0.65 0.11
C ARG A 117 -11.95 -0.78 -0.39
N ALA A 118 -11.03 -1.69 -0.10
CA ALA A 118 -11.14 -3.11 -0.43
C ALA A 118 -12.00 -3.91 0.57
N GLY A 119 -12.53 -3.27 1.62
CA GLY A 119 -13.36 -3.91 2.64
C GLY A 119 -12.61 -4.84 3.60
N LEU A 120 -11.27 -4.82 3.60
CA LEU A 120 -10.42 -5.70 4.42
C LEU A 120 -10.18 -5.15 5.83
N LEU A 121 -10.40 -3.85 6.06
CA LEU A 121 -10.23 -3.17 7.35
C LEU A 121 -11.40 -2.23 7.59
N LYS A 122 -12.04 -2.28 8.77
CA LYS A 122 -13.10 -1.33 9.12
C LYS A 122 -12.49 0.08 9.31
N PRO A 123 -13.14 1.14 8.80
CA PRO A 123 -12.67 2.50 9.02
C PRO A 123 -12.64 2.82 10.52
N PRO A 124 -11.66 3.62 10.97
CA PRO A 124 -11.44 3.87 12.40
C PRO A 124 -12.61 4.58 13.10
N PHE A 125 -13.49 5.23 12.34
CA PHE A 125 -14.63 5.99 12.87
C PHE A 125 -15.98 5.29 12.75
N GLY A 126 -16.01 3.98 12.44
CA GLY A 126 -17.26 3.25 12.22
C GLY A 126 -17.87 3.50 10.85
N ASP A 127 -19.03 2.89 10.58
CA ASP A 127 -19.63 2.86 9.24
C ASP A 127 -19.98 4.26 8.74
N ALA A 128 -19.31 4.72 7.68
CA ALA A 128 -19.49 6.06 7.13
C ALA A 128 -20.94 6.30 6.69
N ALA A 129 -21.64 5.25 6.23
CA ALA A 129 -23.05 5.32 5.89
C ALA A 129 -23.92 5.64 7.11
N ALA A 130 -23.61 5.08 8.28
CA ALA A 130 -24.33 5.34 9.53
C ALA A 130 -24.09 6.76 10.06
N ILE A 131 -22.89 7.31 9.89
CA ILE A 131 -22.59 8.70 10.26
C ILE A 131 -23.35 9.67 9.35
N VAL A 132 -23.30 9.46 8.03
CA VAL A 132 -24.02 10.31 7.06
C VAL A 132 -25.53 10.22 7.27
N ALA A 133 -26.07 9.04 7.58
CA ALA A 133 -27.48 8.86 7.91
C ALA A 133 -27.88 9.61 9.18
N ARG A 134 -27.04 9.57 10.24
CA ARG A 134 -27.27 10.34 11.48
C ARG A 134 -27.24 11.84 11.27
N ILE A 135 -26.29 12.33 10.46
CA ILE A 135 -26.18 13.75 10.13
C ILE A 135 -27.40 14.19 9.32
N ARG A 136 -27.82 13.42 8.31
CA ARG A 136 -29.01 13.72 7.51
C ARG A 136 -30.28 13.76 8.36
N LEU A 137 -30.49 12.76 9.22
CA LEU A 137 -31.63 12.74 10.15
C LEU A 137 -31.60 13.97 11.09
N ALA A 138 -30.42 14.36 11.57
CA ALA A 138 -30.28 15.54 12.43
C ALA A 138 -30.64 16.85 11.69
N TYR A 139 -30.28 16.99 10.41
CA TYR A 139 -30.68 18.14 9.60
C TYR A 139 -32.19 18.15 9.34
N GLU A 140 -32.79 17.01 8.98
CA GLU A 140 -34.24 16.88 8.76
C GLU A 140 -35.03 17.25 10.03
N LEU A 141 -34.60 16.79 11.20
CA LEU A 141 -35.23 17.14 12.48
C LEU A 141 -35.07 18.62 12.86
N MET A 142 -33.97 19.27 12.48
CA MET A 142 -33.79 20.71 12.71
C MET A 142 -34.69 21.55 11.79
N GLU A 143 -34.97 21.08 10.57
CA GLU A 143 -35.83 21.76 9.60
C GLU A 143 -37.30 21.76 10.05
N GLU A 144 -37.77 20.65 10.65
CA GLU A 144 -39.11 20.55 11.25
C GLU A 144 -39.30 21.51 12.44
N HIS A 145 -38.24 21.73 13.23
CA HIS A 145 -38.30 22.64 14.38
C HIS A 145 -38.38 24.13 13.98
N GLN A 146 -37.81 24.54 12.84
CA GLN A 146 -37.91 25.92 12.34
C GLN A 146 -39.30 26.27 11.80
N LEU A 147 -39.97 25.31 11.14
CA LEU A 147 -41.35 25.48 10.66
C LEU A 147 -42.38 25.59 11.80
N SER A 148 -42.12 24.97 12.96
CA SER A 148 -43.00 25.09 14.13
C SER A 148 -42.85 26.43 14.87
N SER A 149 -41.63 27.00 14.91
CA SER A 149 -41.38 28.29 15.58
C SER A 149 -41.94 29.49 14.83
N ASP A 150 -42.02 29.43 13.49
CA ASP A 150 -42.57 30.51 12.66
C ASP A 150 -44.11 30.58 12.70
N SER A 151 -44.77 29.47 13.07
CA SER A 151 -46.23 29.44 13.27
C SER A 151 -46.69 30.13 14.57
N LEU A 152 -45.79 30.32 15.55
CA LEU A 152 -46.09 30.94 16.84
C LEU A 152 -45.85 32.46 16.87
N THR A 153 -45.13 33.02 15.90
CA THR A 153 -44.87 34.47 15.78
C THR A 153 -45.95 35.22 15.00
N SER A 154 -46.79 34.54 14.21
CA SER A 154 -47.91 35.17 13.49
C SER A 154 -49.12 35.52 14.39
N SER A 155 -49.22 34.95 15.60
CA SER A 155 -50.37 35.19 16.51
C SER A 155 -50.22 36.41 17.45
N LYS A 156 -49.17 37.24 17.34
CA LYS A 156 -48.96 38.42 18.20
C LYS A 156 -49.03 39.77 17.45
N MET A 157 -49.89 39.88 16.44
CA MET A 157 -50.10 41.13 15.70
C MET A 157 -51.59 41.43 15.46
N ASN A 158 -52.39 41.36 16.53
CA ASN A 158 -53.73 41.94 16.59
C ASN A 158 -53.98 42.41 18.02
N TYR A 159 -53.62 43.65 18.32
CA TYR A 159 -54.32 44.58 19.23
C TYR A 159 -53.70 45.97 19.12
#